data_AF-A0A1N7GGB5-F1
#
_entry.id   AF-A0A1N7GGB5-F1
#
_cell.length_a   1.000
_cell.length_b   1.000
_cell.length_c   1.000
_cell.angle_alpha   90.00
_cell.angle_beta   90.00
_cell.angle_gamma   90.00
#
_symmetry.space_group_name_H-M   'P 1'
#
loop_
_entity.id
_entity.type
_entity.pdbx_description
1 polymer ?
#
loop_
_entity_poly.entity_id
_entity_poly.type
_entity_poly.pdbx_seq_one_letter_code
_entity_poly.pdbx_strand_id
1 'polypeptide(L)'
;MSERHARANCESDGETNSATVSRRRVLRTTAATAVGAGGLAGATGSASASEFTGCDDWEKPPAEYLELDLTSGNPTASNIDALEGEEEVVVFVHGWYGLEESTAQAYTLQATLKANDYDVPVVAASWDADTPNYWRAEDDAETAGERLASWLEADHIDLEDTTVRLVGHSLGGRVCLETLTALEEEPVETVALVGTAADDDSVCTDGTYTDGIETGARAVYNYHSENDDSVCYGYGVVSLSSGLGCGGTDCSSGLITDDSGSTPGNYTDVDVTDEVDDHCDYTKPDRGCVPQIVNDFE
;
A
#
# COMPACT_ATOMS: atom_id res chain seq x y z
N MET A 1 14.01 60.16 -44.58
CA MET A 1 14.34 59.23 -43.48
C MET A 1 13.05 59.04 -42.71
N SER A 2 12.42 57.87 -42.89
CA SER A 2 11.02 57.61 -42.52
C SER A 2 10.96 56.82 -41.22
N GLU A 3 10.12 57.26 -40.29
CA GLU A 3 9.67 56.47 -39.15
C GLU A 3 8.75 55.33 -39.61
N ARG A 4 8.81 54.17 -38.93
CA ARG A 4 7.67 53.52 -38.24
C ARG A 4 7.99 52.10 -37.73
N HIS A 5 7.35 51.80 -36.60
CA HIS A 5 6.91 50.51 -36.04
C HIS A 5 7.76 49.80 -34.98
N ALA A 6 7.19 49.85 -33.77
CA ALA A 6 7.42 49.00 -32.61
C ALA A 6 7.06 47.52 -32.87
N ARG A 7 7.69 46.62 -32.11
CA ARG A 7 7.09 45.42 -31.49
C ARG A 7 8.02 44.83 -30.41
N ALA A 8 7.38 44.31 -29.38
CA ALA A 8 7.91 43.85 -28.10
C ALA A 8 8.35 42.36 -28.10
N ASN A 9 9.08 42.02 -27.03
CA ASN A 9 9.27 40.74 -26.34
C ASN A 9 9.64 39.46 -27.10
N CYS A 10 10.73 38.82 -26.69
CA CYS A 10 10.66 37.59 -25.88
C CYS A 10 12.01 37.33 -25.18
N GLU A 11 11.92 37.19 -23.86
CA GLU A 11 12.94 36.68 -22.96
C GLU A 11 13.28 35.23 -23.27
N SER A 12 14.49 34.85 -22.89
CA SER A 12 15.07 33.51 -23.06
C SER A 12 14.74 32.68 -21.83
N ASP A 13 13.71 31.85 -21.90
CA ASP A 13 13.46 30.80 -20.92
C ASP A 13 14.46 29.64 -21.15
N GLY A 14 15.40 29.51 -20.23
CA GLY A 14 16.21 28.32 -20.07
C GLY A 14 15.42 27.27 -19.29
N GLU A 15 14.73 26.39 -20.00
CA GLU A 15 14.12 25.19 -19.42
C GLU A 15 15.19 24.17 -19.03
N THR A 16 15.55 24.18 -17.76
CA THR A 16 16.28 23.12 -17.07
C THR A 16 15.37 21.89 -16.98
N ASN A 17 15.55 20.92 -17.89
CA ASN A 17 14.82 19.66 -17.87
C ASN A 17 15.28 18.81 -16.68
N SER A 18 14.45 18.76 -15.64
CA SER A 18 14.55 17.84 -14.50
C SER A 18 14.44 16.39 -14.97
N ALA A 19 15.33 15.52 -14.49
CA ALA A 19 15.48 14.16 -14.98
C ALA A 19 14.87 13.13 -14.02
N THR A 20 13.56 13.16 -13.81
CA THR A 20 12.82 11.98 -13.32
C THR A 20 12.76 10.94 -14.43
N VAL A 21 13.07 9.68 -14.12
CA VAL A 21 12.94 8.57 -15.07
C VAL A 21 11.47 8.17 -15.14
N SER A 22 10.67 8.93 -15.89
CA SER A 22 9.25 8.62 -16.04
C SER A 22 9.02 7.41 -16.95
N ARG A 23 7.88 6.71 -16.74
CA ARG A 23 7.32 5.60 -17.54
C ARG A 23 7.51 5.78 -19.07
N ARG A 24 7.49 7.04 -19.54
CA ARG A 24 7.66 7.44 -20.96
C ARG A 24 9.11 7.40 -21.47
N ARG A 25 10.11 7.49 -20.59
CA ARG A 25 11.55 7.45 -20.94
C ARG A 25 12.02 6.02 -21.19
N VAL A 26 11.57 5.05 -20.41
CA VAL A 26 11.92 3.63 -20.59
C VAL A 26 11.39 3.11 -21.94
N LEU A 27 10.11 3.35 -22.26
CA LEU A 27 9.52 2.95 -23.54
C LEU A 27 10.15 3.67 -24.76
N ARG A 28 10.65 4.91 -24.60
CA ARG A 28 11.40 5.61 -25.66
C ARG A 28 12.82 5.08 -25.85
N THR A 29 13.46 4.62 -24.77
CA THR A 29 14.83 4.09 -24.84
C THR A 29 14.87 2.75 -25.57
N THR A 30 13.82 1.92 -25.43
CA THR A 30 13.68 0.65 -26.17
C THR A 30 13.51 0.83 -27.68
N ALA A 31 13.00 1.98 -28.13
CA ALA A 31 12.81 2.27 -29.56
C ALA A 31 14.06 2.89 -30.24
N ALA A 32 15.08 3.30 -29.48
CA ALA A 32 16.19 4.12 -29.98
C ALA A 32 17.59 3.48 -29.89
N THR A 33 17.70 2.18 -29.61
CA THR A 33 19.00 1.46 -29.64
C THR A 33 19.01 0.37 -30.69
N ALA A 34 19.07 0.80 -31.95
CA ALA A 34 19.59 -0.03 -33.03
C ALA A 34 20.96 0.52 -33.46
N VAL A 35 21.93 -0.39 -33.58
CA VAL A 35 23.28 -0.28 -34.16
C VAL A 35 24.44 -0.12 -33.16
N GLY A 36 25.03 -1.25 -32.77
CA GLY A 36 26.38 -1.33 -32.18
C GLY A 36 26.65 -2.70 -31.55
N ALA A 37 27.47 -3.53 -32.20
CA ALA A 37 27.66 -4.94 -31.86
C ALA A 37 28.27 -5.21 -30.47
N GLY A 38 27.63 -6.04 -29.65
CA GLY A 38 28.25 -6.67 -28.47
C GLY A 38 27.31 -6.94 -27.30
N GLY A 39 26.57 -8.05 -27.34
CA GLY A 39 26.14 -8.79 -26.14
C GLY A 39 25.12 -8.13 -25.20
N LEU A 40 23.84 -8.11 -25.60
CA LEU A 40 22.72 -8.21 -24.66
C LEU A 40 22.00 -9.52 -24.99
N ALA A 41 22.52 -10.61 -24.42
CA ALA A 41 21.80 -11.88 -24.38
C ALA A 41 20.59 -11.65 -23.46
N GLY A 42 19.40 -11.74 -24.04
CA GLY A 42 18.15 -11.37 -23.40
C GLY A 42 17.95 -12.07 -22.06
N ALA A 43 17.78 -11.26 -21.02
CA ALA A 43 16.96 -11.63 -19.88
C ALA A 43 15.52 -11.20 -20.20
N THR A 44 14.89 -11.86 -21.18
CA THR A 44 13.42 -12.03 -21.16
C THR A 44 13.16 -13.31 -20.36
N GLY A 45 13.66 -13.34 -19.12
CA GLY A 45 13.22 -14.31 -18.13
C GLY A 45 11.98 -13.71 -17.49
N SER A 46 10.90 -14.48 -17.45
CA SER A 46 9.68 -14.13 -16.74
C SER A 46 10.02 -13.81 -15.29
N ALA A 47 10.11 -12.52 -14.94
CA ALA A 47 10.05 -12.07 -13.56
C ALA A 47 8.57 -12.13 -13.16
N SER A 48 8.09 -13.31 -12.83
CA SER A 48 6.71 -13.52 -12.39
C SER A 48 6.75 -14.73 -11.47
N ALA A 49 6.36 -14.51 -10.21
CA ALA A 49 6.52 -15.38 -9.05
C ALA A 49 7.92 -15.31 -8.39
N SER A 50 8.16 -14.23 -7.64
CA SER A 50 8.51 -14.47 -6.23
C SER A 50 7.40 -15.37 -5.69
N GLU A 51 7.73 -16.62 -5.39
CA GLU A 51 6.78 -17.61 -4.91
C GLU A 51 6.42 -17.19 -3.48
N PHE A 52 5.22 -16.66 -3.27
CA PHE A 52 4.75 -16.32 -1.94
C PHE A 52 4.68 -17.59 -1.10
N THR A 53 5.56 -17.72 -0.12
CA THR A 53 5.63 -18.88 0.76
C THR A 53 4.81 -18.68 2.02
N GLY A 54 4.35 -19.79 2.60
CA GLY A 54 3.53 -19.78 3.80
C GLY A 54 2.11 -19.23 3.62
N CYS A 55 1.62 -18.94 2.41
CA CYS A 55 0.28 -18.36 2.24
C CYS A 55 -0.85 -19.41 2.10
N ASP A 56 -0.67 -20.62 2.62
CA ASP A 56 -1.57 -21.76 2.44
C ASP A 56 -2.25 -22.27 3.73
N ASP A 57 -1.97 -21.65 4.88
CA ASP A 57 -2.46 -22.05 6.20
C ASP A 57 -3.41 -21.05 6.87
N TRP A 58 -4.25 -20.36 6.09
CA TRP A 58 -5.29 -19.48 6.61
C TRP A 58 -6.41 -20.23 7.32
N GLU A 59 -6.94 -19.63 8.39
CA GLU A 59 -8.11 -20.12 9.09
C GLU A 59 -9.35 -20.03 8.21
N LYS A 60 -10.21 -21.05 8.30
CA LYS A 60 -11.40 -21.13 7.45
C LYS A 60 -12.52 -20.25 8.01
N PRO A 61 -12.99 -19.23 7.27
CA PRO A 61 -14.05 -18.36 7.75
C PRO A 61 -15.42 -19.07 7.77
N PRO A 62 -16.37 -18.60 8.60
CA PRO A 62 -17.76 -18.98 8.47
C PRO A 62 -18.33 -18.52 7.10
N ALA A 63 -19.40 -19.16 6.62
CA ALA A 63 -19.96 -18.87 5.29
C ALA A 63 -20.52 -17.44 5.15
N GLU A 64 -20.93 -16.83 6.26
CA GLU A 64 -21.50 -15.47 6.32
C GLU A 64 -20.50 -14.52 6.98
N TYR A 65 -19.24 -14.53 6.52
CA TYR A 65 -18.22 -13.61 7.01
C TYR A 65 -18.46 -12.18 6.51
N LEU A 66 -17.97 -11.20 7.26
CA LEU A 66 -18.04 -9.77 6.92
C LEU A 66 -17.13 -9.47 5.74
N GLU A 67 -17.69 -8.93 4.67
CA GLU A 67 -16.92 -8.64 3.46
C GLU A 67 -17.39 -7.34 2.79
N LEU A 68 -16.43 -6.49 2.47
CA LEU A 68 -16.55 -5.32 1.62
C LEU A 68 -15.94 -5.66 0.25
N ASP A 69 -16.79 -5.71 -0.77
CA ASP A 69 -16.41 -5.92 -2.16
C ASP A 69 -16.08 -4.58 -2.84
N LEU A 70 -14.78 -4.37 -3.08
CA LEU A 70 -14.21 -3.23 -3.79
C LEU A 70 -13.91 -3.55 -5.27
N THR A 71 -14.26 -4.73 -5.78
CA THR A 71 -13.95 -5.14 -7.17
C THR A 71 -14.76 -4.38 -8.21
N SER A 72 -15.94 -3.89 -7.82
CA SER A 72 -16.87 -3.17 -8.67
C SER A 72 -16.75 -1.65 -8.50
N GLY A 73 -17.20 -0.88 -9.50
CA GLY A 73 -17.16 0.59 -9.46
C GLY A 73 -18.03 1.23 -8.35
N ASN A 74 -18.97 0.47 -7.78
CA ASN A 74 -19.71 0.86 -6.58
C ASN A 74 -19.44 -0.20 -5.51
N PRO A 75 -18.73 0.12 -4.43
CA PRO A 75 -18.48 -0.81 -3.34
C PRO A 75 -19.78 -1.38 -2.76
N THR A 76 -19.75 -2.64 -2.36
CA THR A 76 -20.89 -3.29 -1.68
C THR A 76 -20.41 -4.06 -0.49
N ALA A 77 -21.19 -4.10 0.59
CA ALA A 77 -20.86 -4.89 1.77
C ALA A 77 -21.86 -6.04 1.97
N SER A 78 -21.36 -7.16 2.45
CA SER A 78 -22.15 -8.33 2.86
C SER A 78 -22.02 -8.53 4.36
N ASN A 79 -23.15 -8.88 5.01
CA ASN A 79 -23.24 -9.15 6.44
C ASN A 79 -22.87 -7.97 7.36
N ILE A 80 -22.85 -6.74 6.84
CA ILE A 80 -22.43 -5.53 7.56
C ILE A 80 -23.32 -5.19 8.77
N ASP A 81 -24.57 -5.68 8.79
CA ASP A 81 -25.47 -5.54 9.94
C ASP A 81 -24.87 -6.16 11.23
N ALA A 82 -23.87 -7.05 11.11
CA ALA A 82 -23.13 -7.57 12.26
C ALA A 82 -22.23 -6.53 12.95
N LEU A 83 -22.04 -5.35 12.35
CA LEU A 83 -21.36 -4.21 12.98
C LEU A 83 -22.32 -3.30 13.76
N GLU A 84 -23.63 -3.55 13.74
CA GLU A 84 -24.60 -2.71 14.46
C GLU A 84 -24.31 -2.69 15.98
N GLY A 85 -23.87 -1.54 16.48
CA GLY A 85 -23.58 -1.32 17.90
C GLY A 85 -22.16 -1.69 18.33
N GLU A 86 -21.28 -2.04 17.39
CA GLU A 86 -19.84 -2.18 17.63
C GLU A 86 -19.20 -0.79 17.72
N GLU A 87 -18.38 -0.55 18.74
CA GLU A 87 -17.70 0.72 18.97
C GLU A 87 -16.40 0.83 18.14
N GLU A 88 -15.93 -0.29 17.60
CA GLU A 88 -14.69 -0.37 16.82
C GLU A 88 -14.80 -1.42 15.72
N VAL A 89 -14.17 -1.17 14.57
CA VAL A 89 -14.01 -2.13 13.48
C VAL A 89 -12.61 -2.06 12.87
N VAL A 90 -12.06 -3.24 12.55
CA VAL A 90 -10.84 -3.37 11.75
C VAL A 90 -11.20 -3.77 10.33
N VAL A 91 -10.70 -3.06 9.33
CA VAL A 91 -10.81 -3.44 7.92
C VAL A 91 -9.47 -4.02 7.47
N PHE A 92 -9.48 -5.30 7.09
CA PHE A 92 -8.31 -6.00 6.58
C PHE A 92 -8.30 -5.99 5.06
N VAL A 93 -7.20 -5.53 4.46
CA VAL A 93 -7.01 -5.46 3.01
C VAL A 93 -5.90 -6.43 2.59
N HIS A 94 -6.26 -7.42 1.77
CA HIS A 94 -5.34 -8.46 1.32
C HIS A 94 -4.35 -7.97 0.25
N GLY A 95 -3.28 -8.75 0.05
CA GLY A 95 -2.25 -8.49 -0.96
C GLY A 95 -2.56 -8.96 -2.39
N TRP A 96 -1.53 -8.91 -3.23
CA TRP A 96 -1.55 -9.42 -4.61
C TRP A 96 -1.85 -10.93 -4.62
N TYR A 97 -2.70 -11.39 -5.55
CA TYR A 97 -3.22 -12.77 -5.58
C TYR A 97 -4.02 -13.22 -4.34
N GLY A 98 -4.50 -12.27 -3.53
CA GLY A 98 -5.21 -12.56 -2.28
C GLY A 98 -6.74 -12.65 -2.40
N LEU A 99 -7.34 -12.39 -3.57
CA LEU A 99 -8.80 -12.22 -3.67
C LEU A 99 -9.57 -13.48 -3.26
N GLU A 100 -9.14 -14.67 -3.70
CA GLU A 100 -9.79 -15.94 -3.33
C GLU A 100 -9.70 -16.25 -1.82
N GLU A 101 -8.68 -15.72 -1.13
CA GLU A 101 -8.39 -15.96 0.29
C GLU A 101 -8.69 -14.74 1.18
N SER A 102 -9.29 -13.68 0.64
CA SER A 102 -9.52 -12.40 1.32
C SER A 102 -10.21 -12.57 2.68
N THR A 103 -11.33 -13.29 2.70
CA THR A 103 -12.10 -13.56 3.93
C THR A 103 -11.37 -14.50 4.88
N ALA A 104 -10.55 -15.43 4.38
CA ALA A 104 -9.76 -16.34 5.21
C ALA A 104 -8.61 -15.61 5.91
N GLN A 105 -7.93 -14.70 5.20
CA GLN A 105 -6.88 -13.86 5.79
C GLN A 105 -7.44 -12.92 6.85
N ALA A 106 -8.56 -12.23 6.56
CA ALA A 106 -9.24 -11.36 7.52
C ALA A 106 -9.70 -12.13 8.77
N TYR A 107 -10.27 -13.33 8.58
CA TYR A 107 -10.69 -14.18 9.69
C TYR A 107 -9.52 -14.72 10.51
N THR A 108 -8.40 -15.03 9.86
CA THR A 108 -7.15 -15.40 10.53
C THR A 108 -6.68 -14.26 11.43
N LEU A 109 -6.63 -13.02 10.91
CA LEU A 109 -6.29 -11.85 11.71
C LEU A 109 -7.26 -11.68 12.88
N GLN A 110 -8.57 -11.81 12.66
CA GLN A 110 -9.56 -11.73 13.75
C GLN A 110 -9.30 -12.74 14.86
N ALA A 111 -9.02 -14.00 14.48
CA ALA A 111 -8.69 -15.05 15.44
C ALA A 111 -7.41 -14.73 16.22
N THR A 112 -6.39 -14.18 15.56
CA THR A 112 -5.13 -13.77 16.18
C THR A 112 -5.33 -12.58 17.13
N LEU A 113 -6.07 -11.55 16.73
CA LEU A 113 -6.40 -10.40 17.59
C LEU A 113 -7.10 -10.87 18.86
N LYS A 114 -8.12 -11.72 18.71
CA LYS A 114 -8.84 -12.32 19.84
C LYS A 114 -7.93 -13.13 20.77
N ALA A 115 -6.96 -13.86 20.21
CA ALA A 115 -5.99 -14.63 20.99
C ALA A 115 -5.02 -13.74 21.79
N ASN A 116 -4.89 -12.46 21.41
CA ASN A 116 -4.12 -11.42 22.10
C ASN A 116 -5.03 -10.48 22.91
N ASP A 117 -6.18 -10.98 23.39
CA ASP A 117 -7.15 -10.25 24.21
C ASP A 117 -7.76 -9.00 23.53
N TYR A 118 -7.68 -8.90 22.19
CA TYR A 118 -8.26 -7.83 21.37
C TYR A 118 -9.45 -8.36 20.55
N ASP A 119 -10.64 -8.39 21.14
CA ASP A 119 -11.85 -8.98 20.54
C ASP A 119 -12.70 -7.92 19.82
N VAL A 120 -12.36 -7.63 18.56
CA VAL A 120 -13.07 -6.67 17.68
C VAL A 120 -13.52 -7.33 16.37
N PRO A 121 -14.57 -6.82 15.71
CA PRO A 121 -14.94 -7.28 14.38
C PRO A 121 -13.86 -6.93 13.35
N VAL A 122 -13.56 -7.89 12.45
CA VAL A 122 -12.69 -7.66 11.28
C VAL A 122 -13.49 -7.86 10.00
N VAL A 123 -13.50 -6.86 9.13
CA VAL A 123 -14.12 -6.89 7.80
C VAL A 123 -13.05 -7.19 6.76
N ALA A 124 -13.29 -8.15 5.87
CA ALA A 124 -12.43 -8.37 4.71
C ALA A 124 -12.73 -7.33 3.62
N ALA A 125 -11.73 -6.61 3.13
CA ALA A 125 -11.84 -5.73 1.97
C ALA A 125 -11.26 -6.42 0.73
N SER A 126 -12.14 -6.96 -0.11
CA SER A 126 -11.81 -7.72 -1.30
C SER A 126 -11.68 -6.83 -2.53
N TRP A 127 -10.57 -6.91 -3.26
CA TRP A 127 -10.30 -6.09 -4.45
C TRP A 127 -9.68 -6.90 -5.60
N ASP A 128 -9.67 -6.35 -6.82
CA ASP A 128 -9.21 -7.05 -8.04
C ASP A 128 -7.68 -7.23 -8.06
N ALA A 129 -7.17 -8.15 -7.24
CA ALA A 129 -5.75 -8.37 -7.01
C ALA A 129 -5.15 -9.52 -7.82
N ASP A 130 -5.93 -10.26 -8.61
CA ASP A 130 -5.49 -11.53 -9.22
C ASP A 130 -4.94 -11.38 -10.65
N THR A 131 -4.54 -10.17 -11.02
CA THR A 131 -3.91 -9.91 -12.32
C THR A 131 -2.43 -10.33 -12.31
N PRO A 132 -1.95 -11.11 -13.30
CA PRO A 132 -0.52 -11.46 -13.39
C PRO A 132 0.39 -10.30 -13.78
N ASN A 133 -0.19 -9.17 -14.20
CA ASN A 133 0.58 -7.97 -14.47
C ASN A 133 0.66 -7.13 -13.19
N TYR A 134 1.81 -7.16 -12.53
CA TYR A 134 2.05 -6.44 -11.28
C TYR A 134 1.74 -4.93 -11.39
N TRP A 135 2.19 -4.26 -12.46
CA TRP A 135 1.88 -2.84 -12.69
C TRP A 135 0.39 -2.55 -12.76
N ARG A 136 -0.37 -3.50 -13.29
CA ARG A 136 -1.83 -3.40 -13.31
C ARG A 136 -2.40 -3.66 -11.92
N ALA A 137 -1.83 -4.58 -11.13
CA ALA A 137 -2.22 -4.78 -9.75
C ALA A 137 -1.99 -3.51 -8.92
N GLU A 138 -0.92 -2.75 -9.19
CA GLU A 138 -0.69 -1.44 -8.57
C GLU A 138 -1.79 -0.45 -8.97
N ASP A 139 -2.09 -0.28 -10.26
CA ASP A 139 -3.18 0.59 -10.72
C ASP A 139 -4.57 0.14 -10.15
N ASP A 140 -4.80 -1.17 -10.02
CA ASP A 140 -6.03 -1.74 -9.46
C ASP A 140 -6.08 -1.53 -7.92
N ALA A 141 -4.94 -1.50 -7.23
CA ALA A 141 -4.83 -1.17 -5.80
C ALA A 141 -5.11 0.32 -5.53
N GLU A 142 -4.60 1.22 -6.38
CA GLU A 142 -4.92 2.66 -6.35
C GLU A 142 -6.45 2.86 -6.47
N THR A 143 -7.06 2.18 -7.44
CA THR A 143 -8.51 2.21 -7.66
C THR A 143 -9.29 1.64 -6.46
N ALA A 144 -8.79 0.59 -5.81
CA ALA A 144 -9.40 0.02 -4.62
C ALA A 144 -9.32 0.98 -3.42
N GLY A 145 -8.23 1.74 -3.30
CA GLY A 145 -8.04 2.73 -2.24
C GLY A 145 -9.08 3.84 -2.29
N GLU A 146 -9.29 4.41 -3.48
CA GLU A 146 -10.35 5.41 -3.75
C GLU A 146 -11.75 4.86 -3.41
N ARG A 147 -12.00 3.60 -3.74
CA ARG A 147 -13.28 2.93 -3.47
C ARG A 147 -13.50 2.71 -1.97
N LEU A 148 -12.47 2.31 -1.23
CA LEU A 148 -12.56 2.14 0.20
C LEU A 148 -12.80 3.49 0.90
N ALA A 149 -12.09 4.56 0.49
CA ALA A 149 -12.34 5.92 0.99
C ALA A 149 -13.80 6.34 0.76
N SER A 150 -14.28 6.20 -0.48
CA SER A 150 -15.67 6.52 -0.81
C SER A 150 -16.69 5.68 -0.03
N TRP A 151 -16.37 4.45 0.35
CA TRP A 151 -17.26 3.61 1.15
C TRP A 151 -17.30 4.06 2.62
N LEU A 152 -16.14 4.41 3.19
CA LEU A 152 -16.04 4.95 4.55
C LEU A 152 -16.85 6.24 4.68
N GLU A 153 -16.81 7.10 3.67
CA GLU A 153 -17.54 8.38 3.65
C GLU A 153 -19.05 8.25 3.33
N ALA A 154 -19.53 7.07 2.93
CA ALA A 154 -20.90 6.87 2.44
C ALA A 154 -21.97 6.63 3.53
N ASP A 155 -21.72 7.07 4.77
CA ASP A 155 -22.61 6.89 5.95
C ASP A 155 -23.05 5.41 6.18
N HIS A 156 -22.22 4.44 5.77
CA HIS A 156 -22.50 3.01 5.95
C HIS A 156 -22.23 2.52 7.38
N ILE A 157 -21.32 3.20 8.07
CA ILE A 157 -21.02 3.07 9.49
C ILE A 157 -21.04 4.48 10.07
N ASP A 158 -21.50 4.60 11.33
CA ASP A 158 -21.50 5.89 12.00
C ASP A 158 -20.08 6.18 12.50
N LEU A 159 -19.30 6.92 11.70
CA LEU A 159 -17.92 7.27 12.01
C LEU A 159 -17.79 8.21 13.22
N GLU A 160 -18.86 8.87 13.66
CA GLU A 160 -18.83 9.67 14.90
C GLU A 160 -18.79 8.77 16.15
N ASP A 161 -19.36 7.56 16.04
CA ASP A 161 -19.53 6.60 17.14
C ASP A 161 -18.70 5.31 16.96
N THR A 162 -18.03 5.11 15.82
CA THR A 162 -17.26 3.90 15.49
C THR A 162 -15.80 4.22 15.18
N THR A 163 -14.87 3.64 15.94
CA THR A 163 -13.44 3.69 15.64
C THR A 163 -13.12 2.78 14.44
N VAL A 164 -12.54 3.33 13.38
CA VAL A 164 -12.10 2.56 12.19
C VAL A 164 -10.59 2.39 12.21
N ARG A 165 -10.13 1.14 12.04
CA ARG A 165 -8.71 0.81 11.86
C ARG A 165 -8.51 0.05 10.56
N LEU A 166 -7.40 0.29 9.88
CA LEU A 166 -7.04 -0.42 8.65
C LEU A 166 -5.83 -1.33 8.90
N VAL A 167 -5.84 -2.53 8.34
CA VAL A 167 -4.68 -3.42 8.28
C VAL A 167 -4.46 -3.82 6.84
N GLY A 168 -3.37 -3.36 6.23
CA GLY A 168 -3.05 -3.63 4.83
C GLY A 168 -1.86 -4.56 4.72
N HIS A 169 -2.08 -5.77 4.17
CA HIS A 169 -1.01 -6.73 3.91
C HIS A 169 -0.45 -6.55 2.50
N SER A 170 0.88 -6.52 2.35
CA SER A 170 1.50 -6.53 1.03
C SER A 170 1.01 -5.36 0.17
N LEU A 171 0.52 -5.63 -1.04
CA LEU A 171 -0.08 -4.62 -1.91
C LEU A 171 -1.39 -4.02 -1.34
N GLY A 172 -2.05 -4.70 -0.40
CA GLY A 172 -3.14 -4.15 0.40
C GLY A 172 -2.70 -2.99 1.30
N GLY A 173 -1.42 -2.92 1.69
CA GLY A 173 -0.86 -1.75 2.35
C GLY A 173 -0.88 -0.50 1.46
N ARG A 174 -0.62 -0.66 0.15
CA ARG A 174 -0.82 0.43 -0.82
C ARG A 174 -2.28 0.83 -0.91
N VAL A 175 -3.23 -0.11 -0.91
CA VAL A 175 -4.67 0.22 -0.89
C VAL A 175 -4.99 1.10 0.31
N CYS A 176 -4.49 0.77 1.51
CA CYS A 176 -4.68 1.61 2.70
C CYS A 176 -4.07 3.02 2.54
N LEU A 177 -2.85 3.13 2.01
CA LEU A 177 -2.21 4.42 1.76
C LEU A 177 -2.99 5.27 0.75
N GLU A 178 -3.50 4.65 -0.33
CA GLU A 178 -4.34 5.31 -1.33
C GLU A 178 -5.70 5.71 -0.77
N THR A 179 -6.27 4.90 0.15
CA THR A 179 -7.45 5.30 0.92
C THR A 179 -7.18 6.57 1.72
N LEU A 180 -6.07 6.65 2.46
CA LEU A 180 -5.74 7.85 3.23
C LEU A 180 -5.59 9.10 2.34
N THR A 181 -4.98 8.94 1.16
CA THR A 181 -4.86 10.03 0.18
C THR A 181 -6.21 10.49 -0.38
N ALA A 182 -7.19 9.58 -0.49
CA ALA A 182 -8.48 9.86 -1.08
C ALA A 182 -9.53 10.39 -0.08
N LEU A 183 -9.31 10.24 1.22
CA LEU A 183 -10.22 10.72 2.26
C LEU A 183 -10.22 12.26 2.37
N GLU A 184 -11.41 12.85 2.55
CA GLU A 184 -11.55 14.30 2.75
C GLU A 184 -11.35 14.74 4.22
N GLU A 185 -11.55 13.83 5.17
CA GLU A 185 -11.40 14.05 6.61
C GLU A 185 -10.50 12.96 7.25
N GLU A 186 -10.31 12.98 8.57
CA GLU A 186 -9.52 12.00 9.34
C GLU A 186 -10.43 10.97 10.05
N PRO A 187 -11.08 10.00 9.35
CA PRO A 187 -11.95 9.02 9.99
C PRO A 187 -11.21 7.78 10.51
N VAL A 188 -9.92 7.62 10.19
CA VAL A 188 -9.16 6.41 10.53
C VAL A 188 -8.32 6.63 11.79
N GLU A 189 -8.52 5.82 12.82
CA GLU A 189 -7.77 5.91 14.07
C GLU A 189 -6.33 5.38 13.87
N THR A 190 -6.18 4.19 13.29
CA THR A 190 -4.86 3.60 13.04
C THR A 190 -4.80 2.84 11.72
N VAL A 191 -3.65 2.89 11.06
CA VAL A 191 -3.30 2.01 9.94
C VAL A 191 -2.10 1.14 10.33
N ALA A 192 -2.23 -0.17 10.22
CA ALA A 192 -1.13 -1.12 10.30
C ALA A 192 -0.79 -1.63 8.90
N LEU A 193 0.34 -1.17 8.39
CA LEU A 193 0.94 -1.57 7.12
C LEU A 193 1.84 -2.77 7.40
N VAL A 194 1.49 -3.97 6.95
CA VAL A 194 2.23 -5.21 7.26
C VAL A 194 2.87 -5.79 5.99
N GLY A 195 4.20 -5.78 5.93
CA GLY A 195 4.93 -6.25 4.74
C GLY A 195 4.56 -5.47 3.47
N THR A 196 4.37 -4.15 3.59
CA THR A 196 3.72 -3.34 2.54
C THR A 196 4.53 -3.24 1.24
N ALA A 197 3.85 -3.45 0.11
CA ALA A 197 4.41 -3.30 -1.23
C ALA A 197 4.15 -1.90 -1.79
N ALA A 198 4.91 -0.92 -1.28
CA ALA A 198 4.99 0.46 -1.76
C ALA A 198 6.46 0.93 -1.74
N ASP A 199 6.78 2.02 -2.44
CA ASP A 199 8.14 2.54 -2.48
C ASP A 199 8.55 3.03 -1.08
N ASP A 200 9.77 2.72 -0.62
CA ASP A 200 10.26 3.08 0.72
C ASP A 200 10.46 4.58 0.95
N ASP A 201 10.48 5.39 -0.11
CA ASP A 201 10.51 6.87 -0.04
C ASP A 201 9.12 7.51 -0.19
N SER A 202 8.09 6.72 -0.53
CA SER A 202 6.75 7.24 -0.82
C SER A 202 6.02 7.86 0.37
N VAL A 203 6.49 7.59 1.59
CA VAL A 203 5.96 8.12 2.86
C VAL A 203 6.82 9.24 3.45
N CYS A 204 7.87 9.68 2.75
CA CYS A 204 8.74 10.78 3.16
C CYS A 204 8.14 12.14 2.78
N THR A 205 8.65 13.26 3.30
CA THR A 205 8.09 14.63 3.15
C THR A 205 7.65 15.02 1.72
N ASP A 206 8.31 14.52 0.66
CA ASP A 206 7.97 14.77 -0.75
C ASP A 206 7.39 13.54 -1.49
N GLY A 207 7.14 12.48 -0.74
CA GLY A 207 6.59 11.21 -1.17
C GLY A 207 5.09 11.28 -1.42
N THR A 208 4.60 10.34 -2.24
CA THR A 208 3.22 10.31 -2.73
C THR A 208 2.16 10.24 -1.62
N TYR A 209 2.47 9.63 -0.48
CA TYR A 209 1.48 9.33 0.57
C TYR A 209 1.53 10.26 1.77
N THR A 210 2.45 11.22 1.81
CA THR A 210 2.68 12.06 2.98
C THR A 210 1.47 12.87 3.40
N ASP A 211 0.83 13.56 2.45
CA ASP A 211 -0.36 14.36 2.76
C ASP A 211 -1.49 13.47 3.31
N GLY A 212 -1.74 12.33 2.67
CA GLY A 212 -2.75 11.37 3.11
C GLY A 212 -2.45 10.78 4.49
N ILE A 213 -1.20 10.46 4.78
CA ILE A 213 -0.79 10.01 6.12
C ILE A 213 -1.04 11.12 7.15
N GLU A 214 -0.65 12.36 6.88
CA GLU A 214 -0.80 13.48 7.83
C GLU A 214 -2.25 13.82 8.16
N THR A 215 -3.19 13.59 7.23
CA THR A 215 -4.58 14.06 7.38
C THR A 215 -5.64 12.97 7.41
N GLY A 216 -5.34 11.78 6.90
CA GLY A 216 -6.33 10.70 6.73
C GLY A 216 -6.38 9.72 7.90
N ALA A 217 -5.32 9.66 8.71
CA ALA A 217 -5.25 8.78 9.87
C ALA A 217 -4.56 9.43 11.08
N ARG A 218 -5.02 9.06 12.28
CA ARG A 218 -4.40 9.54 13.52
C ARG A 218 -3.03 8.92 13.80
N ALA A 219 -2.80 7.67 13.41
CA ALA A 219 -1.47 7.05 13.41
C ALA A 219 -1.31 6.00 12.30
N VAL A 220 -0.10 5.90 11.74
CA VAL A 220 0.27 4.91 10.72
C VAL A 220 1.54 4.19 11.17
N TYR A 221 1.48 2.86 11.22
CA TYR A 221 2.58 1.99 11.62
C TYR A 221 2.96 1.09 10.45
N ASN A 222 4.24 1.08 10.08
CA ASN A 222 4.79 0.16 9.08
C ASN A 222 5.60 -0.94 9.75
N TYR A 223 5.01 -2.13 9.79
CA TYR A 223 5.63 -3.35 10.25
C TYR A 223 6.38 -3.98 9.08
N HIS A 224 7.72 -3.91 9.14
CA HIS A 224 8.61 -4.39 8.09
C HIS A 224 9.52 -5.51 8.60
N SER A 225 9.95 -6.38 7.71
CA SER A 225 10.86 -7.48 8.04
C SER A 225 11.90 -7.67 6.93
N GLU A 226 13.18 -7.72 7.29
CA GLU A 226 14.25 -8.09 6.35
C GLU A 226 14.18 -9.57 5.93
N ASN A 227 13.37 -10.38 6.62
CA ASN A 227 13.10 -11.78 6.26
C ASN A 227 11.95 -11.93 5.25
N ASP A 228 11.28 -10.83 4.87
CA ASP A 228 10.26 -10.85 3.82
C ASP A 228 10.90 -10.88 2.43
N ASP A 229 11.32 -12.07 2.00
CA ASP A 229 11.95 -12.28 0.68
C ASP A 229 11.05 -11.83 -0.49
N SER A 230 9.73 -11.88 -0.32
CA SER A 230 8.77 -11.52 -1.36
C SER A 230 8.81 -10.02 -1.66
N VAL A 231 8.80 -9.18 -0.63
CA VAL A 231 8.94 -7.73 -0.78
C VAL A 231 10.39 -7.35 -1.03
N CYS A 232 11.35 -7.93 -0.30
CA CYS A 232 12.78 -7.60 -0.44
C CYS A 232 13.34 -7.90 -1.83
N TYR A 233 12.90 -8.97 -2.50
CA TYR A 233 13.41 -9.36 -3.82
C TYR A 233 12.39 -9.28 -4.95
N GLY A 234 11.12 -9.60 -4.67
CA GLY A 234 10.06 -9.57 -5.68
C GLY A 234 9.67 -8.16 -6.08
N TYR A 235 9.46 -7.28 -5.10
CA TYR A 235 9.12 -5.88 -5.34
C TYR A 235 10.23 -5.18 -6.11
N GLY A 236 11.46 -5.14 -5.58
CA GLY A 236 12.51 -4.33 -6.18
C GLY A 236 12.98 -4.75 -7.57
N VAL A 237 12.73 -6.00 -7.98
CA VAL A 237 12.94 -6.44 -9.37
C VAL A 237 11.87 -5.91 -10.32
N VAL A 238 10.63 -5.74 -9.83
CA VAL A 238 9.47 -5.36 -10.65
C VAL A 238 9.18 -3.86 -10.57
N SER A 239 9.21 -3.25 -9.39
CA SER A 239 9.03 -1.81 -9.16
C SER A 239 10.28 -0.97 -9.47
N LEU A 240 11.46 -1.60 -9.45
CA LEU A 240 12.78 -0.94 -9.55
C LEU A 240 13.11 -0.01 -8.37
N SER A 241 12.50 -0.25 -7.20
CA SER A 241 12.66 0.48 -5.93
C SER A 241 12.80 -0.47 -4.75
N SER A 242 13.17 0.03 -3.57
CA SER A 242 13.12 -0.76 -2.33
C SER A 242 11.69 -0.74 -1.77
N GLY A 243 11.25 -1.88 -1.24
CA GLY A 243 9.89 -2.01 -0.71
C GLY A 243 9.81 -1.60 0.74
N LEU A 244 8.80 -0.78 1.07
CA LEU A 244 8.50 -0.30 2.42
C LEU A 244 8.41 -1.44 3.46
N GLY A 245 7.85 -2.58 3.06
CA GLY A 245 7.72 -3.77 3.90
C GLY A 245 9.01 -4.57 4.14
N CYS A 246 10.07 -4.30 3.38
CA CYS A 246 11.36 -4.96 3.56
C CYS A 246 12.23 -4.22 4.58
N GLY A 247 12.69 -3.02 4.22
CA GLY A 247 13.67 -2.27 5.01
C GLY A 247 13.10 -1.16 5.88
N GLY A 248 11.78 -0.95 5.84
CA GLY A 248 11.15 0.26 6.36
C GLY A 248 11.34 1.43 5.40
N THR A 249 11.20 2.65 5.91
CA THR A 249 11.31 3.88 5.14
C THR A 249 12.76 4.28 4.85
N ASP A 250 13.06 4.78 3.64
CA ASP A 250 14.32 5.45 3.29
C ASP A 250 14.12 6.90 2.82
N CYS A 251 14.13 7.85 3.76
CA CYS A 251 14.11 9.28 3.44
C CYS A 251 15.50 9.89 3.17
N SER A 252 16.54 9.06 3.05
CA SER A 252 17.93 9.53 2.86
C SER A 252 18.29 9.79 1.39
N SER A 253 17.39 9.47 0.45
CA SER A 253 17.71 9.33 -0.98
C SER A 253 17.02 10.37 -1.87
N GLY A 254 17.63 11.55 -2.03
CA GLY A 254 17.41 12.45 -3.16
C GLY A 254 18.69 12.62 -3.98
N LEU A 255 18.77 12.09 -5.21
CA LEU A 255 19.94 12.32 -6.11
C LEU A 255 20.13 13.79 -6.54
N ILE A 256 19.21 14.69 -6.15
CA ILE A 256 19.12 16.08 -6.63
C ILE A 256 19.04 17.10 -5.47
N THR A 257 18.71 16.68 -4.25
CA THR A 257 18.53 17.56 -3.09
C THR A 257 19.34 17.05 -1.90
N ASP A 258 20.14 17.91 -1.30
CA ASP A 258 20.89 17.63 -0.05
C ASP A 258 19.95 17.60 1.19
N ASP A 259 18.64 17.74 0.99
CA ASP A 259 17.63 17.65 2.04
C ASP A 259 17.21 16.19 2.20
N SER A 260 17.69 15.54 3.26
CA SER A 260 17.10 14.30 3.77
C SER A 260 15.67 14.60 4.20
N GLY A 261 14.69 13.93 3.59
CA GLY A 261 13.30 14.04 4.03
C GLY A 261 13.09 13.44 5.43
N SER A 262 11.92 13.68 6.01
CA SER A 262 11.44 12.94 7.17
C SER A 262 10.06 12.34 6.89
N THR A 263 9.64 11.38 7.69
CA THR A 263 8.25 10.91 7.67
C THR A 263 7.32 11.92 8.37
N PRO A 264 6.01 11.86 8.09
CA PRO A 264 4.98 12.49 8.91
C PRO A 264 5.12 12.21 10.40
N GLY A 265 4.70 13.16 11.24
CA GLY A 265 4.81 13.03 12.71
C GLY A 265 3.95 11.93 13.34
N ASN A 266 2.98 11.40 12.59
CA ASN A 266 2.09 10.31 12.96
C ASN A 266 2.46 8.98 12.26
N TYR A 267 3.58 8.92 11.55
CA TYR A 267 4.10 7.71 10.92
C TYR A 267 5.22 7.09 11.75
N THR A 268 5.23 5.77 11.92
CA THR A 268 6.26 5.03 12.64
C THR A 268 6.65 3.74 11.90
N ASP A 269 7.94 3.55 11.65
CA ASP A 269 8.49 2.25 11.26
C ASP A 269 8.67 1.35 12.49
N VAL A 270 8.26 0.09 12.35
CA VAL A 270 8.36 -0.96 13.36
C VAL A 270 9.05 -2.17 12.72
N ASP A 271 10.29 -2.41 13.12
CA ASP A 271 11.05 -3.58 12.70
C ASP A 271 10.54 -4.81 13.44
N VAL A 272 10.00 -5.77 12.68
CA VAL A 272 9.46 -7.05 13.19
C VAL A 272 10.22 -8.25 12.60
N THR A 273 11.47 -8.03 12.21
CA THR A 273 12.33 -9.06 11.59
C THR A 273 12.51 -10.27 12.51
N ASP A 274 12.54 -10.08 13.83
CA ASP A 274 12.70 -11.18 14.78
C ASP A 274 11.42 -12.02 14.98
N GLU A 275 10.23 -11.47 14.65
CA GLU A 275 8.92 -12.09 14.83
C GLU A 275 8.33 -12.65 13.52
N VAL A 276 8.73 -12.10 12.37
CA VAL A 276 8.19 -12.42 11.05
C VAL A 276 9.25 -13.09 10.20
N ASP A 277 9.08 -14.39 9.98
CA ASP A 277 9.98 -15.23 9.20
C ASP A 277 9.67 -15.23 7.68
N ASP A 278 8.47 -14.80 7.28
CA ASP A 278 8.00 -14.87 5.88
C ASP A 278 6.88 -13.85 5.59
N HIS A 279 6.65 -13.55 4.30
CA HIS A 279 5.72 -12.54 3.80
C HIS A 279 4.29 -12.70 4.31
N CYS A 280 3.80 -13.94 4.44
CA CYS A 280 2.43 -14.23 4.86
C CYS A 280 2.30 -14.43 6.38
N ASP A 281 3.36 -14.24 7.16
CA ASP A 281 3.37 -14.61 8.58
C ASP A 281 2.99 -13.48 9.54
N TYR A 282 2.98 -12.22 9.09
CA TYR A 282 2.69 -11.03 9.92
C TYR A 282 1.45 -11.15 10.82
N THR A 283 0.36 -11.75 10.33
CA THR A 283 -0.97 -11.71 10.97
C THR A 283 -1.42 -13.04 11.59
N LYS A 284 -0.54 -14.04 11.68
CA LYS A 284 -0.93 -15.40 12.05
C LYS A 284 -0.99 -15.64 13.57
N PRO A 285 -1.72 -16.67 14.04
CA PRO A 285 -1.90 -16.90 15.49
C PRO A 285 -0.63 -17.27 16.25
N ASP A 286 0.22 -18.11 15.65
CA ASP A 286 1.37 -18.72 16.33
C ASP A 286 2.73 -18.06 15.98
N ARG A 287 2.71 -17.04 15.11
CA ARG A 287 3.88 -16.33 14.57
C ARG A 287 3.47 -14.97 14.01
N GLY A 288 4.41 -14.07 13.79
CA GLY A 288 4.13 -12.73 13.32
C GLY A 288 3.99 -11.70 14.43
N CYS A 289 3.48 -10.53 14.08
CA CYS A 289 3.61 -9.31 14.88
C CYS A 289 2.29 -8.77 15.44
N VAL A 290 1.19 -9.53 15.39
CA VAL A 290 -0.10 -9.09 15.96
C VAL A 290 -0.02 -8.67 17.44
N PRO A 291 0.77 -9.30 18.32
CA PRO A 291 0.93 -8.79 19.68
C PRO A 291 1.45 -7.34 19.75
N GLN A 292 2.36 -6.98 18.83
CA GLN A 292 2.86 -5.61 18.71
C GLN A 292 1.80 -4.68 18.12
N ILE A 293 1.05 -5.14 17.10
CA ILE A 293 -0.08 -4.38 16.52
C ILE A 293 -1.12 -4.01 17.59
N VAL A 294 -1.50 -4.96 18.44
CA VAL A 294 -2.46 -4.73 19.54
C VAL A 294 -1.90 -3.70 20.53
N ASN A 295 -0.63 -3.80 20.90
CA ASN A 295 -0.01 -2.85 21.81
C ASN A 295 0.04 -1.42 21.23
N ASP A 296 0.16 -1.28 19.91
CA ASP A 296 0.22 0.03 19.24
C ASP A 296 -1.18 0.61 18.94
N PHE A 297 -2.25 -0.18 19.14
CA PHE A 297 -3.65 0.26 19.07
C PHE A 297 -4.18 0.87 20.38
N GLU A 298 -3.56 0.58 21.53
CA GLU A 298 -3.95 1.04 22.89
C GLU A 298 -3.29 2.36 23.33
#